data_AF-A0A968KIM4-F1
#
_entry.id   AF-A0A968KIM4-F1
#
_cell.length_a   1.000
_cell.length_b   1.000
_cell.length_c   1.000
_cell.angle_alpha   90.00
_cell.angle_beta   90.00
_cell.angle_gamma   90.00
#
_symmetry.space_group_name_H-M   'P 1'
#
loop_
_entity.id
_entity.type
_entity.pdbx_description
1 polymer ?
#
loop_
_entity_poly.entity_id
_entity_poly.type
_entity_poly.pdbx_seq_one_letter_code
_entity_poly.pdbx_strand_id
1 'polypeptide(L)'
;MKAIPNIIVIFMSVTLKNLSIILFALTLGCTLKAEKAPAEDPQAAFKSMHPEERHYWFPPTREELEQRRRRQKELDEVAAELEQLFMRYAQLVADEIILENLISKTDPQLKQMEAKLDQIEAEQKKREQAVGEELKRLESSVSDVKADLGAYRKEQEARLFRPGDYRKAILLFRNRQYSQSIAQFNRVLKTHYPAPLKDNILFGLASNYFKLKQYGRSLRHLKTILQKHRRGDKWLVSHAMTGLIYTIRGQPDQAVKILGTALRHKPDAELRRILNRLMRLAREGVAGASS
;
A
#
# COMPACT_ATOMS: atom_id res chain seq x y z
N MET A 1 -45.41 0.28 -23.28
CA MET A 1 -46.81 0.72 -23.53
C MET A 1 -46.80 2.23 -23.65
N LYS A 2 -46.94 2.75 -24.87
CA LYS A 2 -46.96 4.19 -25.17
C LYS A 2 -48.42 4.64 -25.21
N ALA A 3 -48.79 5.60 -24.35
CA ALA A 3 -50.10 6.24 -24.38
C ALA A 3 -49.94 7.74 -24.08
N ILE A 4 -49.68 8.52 -25.13
CA ILE A 4 -50.03 9.94 -25.26
C ILE A 4 -50.47 10.07 -26.73
N PRO A 5 -51.75 10.34 -27.02
CA PRO A 5 -52.15 11.75 -27.15
C PRO A 5 -53.64 12.03 -26.84
N ASN A 6 -53.92 12.91 -25.87
CA ASN A 6 -55.25 13.50 -25.71
C ASN A 6 -55.24 15.04 -25.55
N ILE A 7 -54.08 15.69 -25.70
CA ILE A 7 -53.95 17.14 -25.45
C ILE A 7 -54.11 17.97 -26.74
N ILE A 8 -53.85 17.39 -27.91
CA ILE A 8 -53.98 18.10 -29.20
C ILE A 8 -55.45 18.26 -29.64
N VAL A 9 -56.35 17.37 -29.23
CA VAL A 9 -57.78 17.41 -29.62
C VAL A 9 -58.55 18.52 -28.88
N ILE A 10 -58.13 18.88 -27.66
CA ILE A 10 -58.84 19.88 -26.85
C ILE A 10 -58.56 21.30 -27.37
N PHE A 11 -57.32 21.59 -27.79
CA PHE A 11 -56.92 22.92 -28.28
C PHE A 11 -57.56 23.31 -29.63
N MET A 12 -57.87 22.37 -30.52
CA MET A 12 -58.59 22.66 -31.76
C MET A 12 -60.10 22.91 -31.57
N SER A 13 -60.70 22.42 -30.47
CA SER A 13 -62.15 22.59 -30.23
C SER A 13 -62.51 23.99 -29.71
N VAL A 14 -61.57 24.66 -29.02
CA VAL A 14 -61.79 25.97 -28.39
C VAL A 14 -61.63 27.11 -29.40
N THR A 15 -60.72 26.97 -30.37
CA THR A 15 -60.49 27.99 -31.40
C THR A 15 -61.59 28.03 -32.47
N LEU A 16 -62.25 26.90 -32.79
CA LEU A 16 -63.40 26.89 -33.71
C LEU A 16 -64.68 27.47 -33.09
N LYS A 17 -64.92 27.31 -31.78
CA LYS A 17 -66.10 27.89 -31.11
C LYS A 17 -66.04 29.41 -31.05
N ASN A 18 -64.85 30.00 -30.85
CA ASN A 18 -64.71 31.45 -30.80
C ASN A 18 -64.75 32.11 -32.19
N LEU A 19 -64.38 31.39 -33.27
CA LEU A 19 -64.60 31.88 -34.63
C LEU A 19 -66.09 31.88 -35.03
N SER A 20 -66.90 30.94 -34.52
CA SER A 20 -68.35 30.88 -34.79
C SER A 20 -69.12 32.05 -34.17
N ILE A 21 -68.66 32.60 -33.04
CA ILE A 21 -69.32 33.71 -32.35
C ILE A 21 -68.99 35.05 -33.06
N ILE A 22 -67.79 35.19 -33.62
CA ILE A 22 -67.37 36.39 -34.36
C ILE A 22 -67.97 36.40 -35.79
N LEU A 23 -68.19 35.23 -36.40
CA LEU A 23 -68.81 35.13 -37.73
C LEU A 23 -70.34 35.35 -37.71
N PHE A 24 -71.02 35.08 -36.59
CA PHE A 24 -72.45 35.37 -36.42
C PHE A 24 -72.75 36.87 -36.22
N ALA A 25 -71.76 37.64 -35.75
CA ALA A 25 -71.88 39.09 -35.56
C ALA A 25 -71.66 39.91 -36.85
N LEU A 26 -71.09 39.31 -37.91
CA LEU A 26 -70.73 39.99 -39.16
C LEU A 26 -71.66 39.70 -40.35
N THR A 27 -72.64 38.79 -40.23
CA THR A 27 -73.63 38.48 -41.28
C THR A 27 -75.04 39.02 -41.01
N LEU A 28 -75.24 39.77 -39.93
CA LEU A 28 -76.48 40.56 -39.69
C LEU A 28 -76.37 42.00 -40.23
N GLY A 29 -75.25 42.34 -40.87
CA GLY A 29 -75.11 43.57 -41.65
C GLY A 29 -75.67 43.43 -43.07
N CYS A 30 -76.99 43.29 -43.21
CA CYS A 30 -77.66 43.45 -44.51
C CYS A 30 -78.94 44.27 -44.37
N THR A 31 -78.82 45.53 -44.83
CA THR A 31 -79.78 46.22 -45.71
C THR A 31 -81.26 46.18 -45.32
N LEU A 32 -81.65 46.99 -44.35
CA LEU A 32 -83.03 47.50 -44.32
C LEU A 32 -83.09 48.74 -45.22
N LYS A 33 -83.59 48.49 -46.44
CA LYS A 33 -84.20 49.47 -47.34
C LYS A 33 -85.10 50.40 -46.50
N ALA A 34 -84.96 51.71 -46.68
CA ALA A 34 -85.89 52.69 -46.13
C ALA A 34 -87.24 52.56 -46.86
N GLU A 35 -88.03 51.59 -46.45
CA GLU A 35 -89.43 51.47 -46.83
C GLU A 35 -90.21 52.44 -45.94
N LYS A 36 -90.87 53.44 -46.55
CA LYS A 36 -91.79 54.33 -45.84
C LYS A 36 -92.91 53.46 -45.28
N ALA A 37 -92.77 53.09 -44.01
CA ALA A 37 -93.89 52.55 -43.24
C ALA A 37 -95.00 53.61 -43.23
N PRO A 38 -96.27 53.22 -43.43
CA PRO A 38 -97.38 54.13 -43.19
C PRO A 38 -97.28 54.65 -41.75
N ALA A 39 -97.66 55.91 -41.53
CA ALA A 39 -97.74 56.49 -40.19
C ALA A 39 -98.81 55.73 -39.39
N GLU A 40 -98.43 54.60 -38.81
CA GLU A 40 -99.23 53.87 -37.84
C GLU A 40 -99.14 54.63 -36.51
N ASP A 41 -100.30 55.06 -36.03
CA ASP A 41 -100.48 55.63 -34.71
C ASP A 41 -99.79 54.73 -33.65
N PRO A 42 -98.81 55.24 -32.88
CA PRO A 42 -98.08 54.47 -31.88
C PRO A 42 -98.99 53.80 -30.84
N GLN A 43 -100.26 54.21 -30.74
CA GLN A 43 -101.25 53.65 -29.82
C GLN A 43 -101.98 52.40 -30.38
N ALA A 44 -101.83 52.07 -31.67
CA ALA A 44 -102.51 50.92 -32.28
C ALA A 44 -101.83 49.56 -31.99
N ALA A 45 -100.51 49.52 -31.75
CA ALA A 45 -99.77 48.29 -31.46
C ALA A 45 -99.94 47.77 -30.01
N PHE A 46 -100.54 48.56 -29.11
CA PHE A 46 -100.69 48.23 -27.68
C PHE A 46 -102.06 47.65 -27.29
N LYS A 47 -102.92 47.31 -28.26
CA LYS A 47 -104.31 46.88 -27.98
C LYS A 47 -104.48 45.41 -27.55
N SER A 48 -103.42 44.60 -27.48
CA SER A 48 -103.52 43.19 -27.04
C SER A 48 -102.43 42.72 -26.06
N MET A 49 -101.69 43.64 -25.41
CA MET A 49 -100.73 43.29 -24.34
C MET A 49 -101.39 43.34 -22.96
N HIS A 50 -101.16 42.31 -22.15
CA HIS A 50 -101.67 42.24 -20.77
C HIS A 50 -101.11 43.43 -19.94
N PRO A 51 -101.89 44.06 -19.05
CA PRO A 51 -101.46 45.28 -18.34
C PRO A 51 -100.18 45.13 -17.52
N GLU A 52 -99.86 43.92 -17.09
CA GLU A 52 -98.70 43.60 -16.24
C GLU A 52 -97.39 43.43 -17.03
N GLU A 53 -97.48 43.31 -18.36
CA GLU A 53 -96.32 43.25 -19.26
C GLU A 53 -95.93 44.65 -19.77
N ARG A 54 -96.67 45.70 -19.36
CA ARG A 54 -96.35 47.10 -19.65
C ARG A 54 -95.27 47.61 -18.71
N HIS A 55 -94.02 47.29 -19.02
CA HIS A 55 -92.88 47.89 -18.34
C HIS A 55 -92.70 49.34 -18.80
N TYR A 56 -93.17 50.29 -17.99
CA TYR A 56 -92.85 51.70 -18.16
C TYR A 56 -91.41 51.94 -17.71
N TRP A 57 -90.54 52.25 -18.67
CA TRP A 57 -89.20 52.72 -18.36
C TRP A 57 -89.27 54.17 -17.89
N PHE A 58 -89.04 54.40 -16.60
CA PHE A 58 -88.80 55.73 -16.06
C PHE A 58 -87.30 56.01 -16.09
N PRO A 59 -86.87 57.17 -16.62
CA PRO A 59 -85.46 57.54 -16.59
C PRO A 59 -85.02 57.67 -15.11
N PRO A 60 -83.89 57.07 -14.72
CA PRO A 60 -83.42 57.06 -13.34
C PRO A 60 -83.15 58.47 -12.82
N THR A 61 -83.33 58.67 -11.52
CA THR A 61 -83.09 59.97 -10.86
C THR A 61 -81.59 60.31 -10.83
N ARG A 62 -81.26 61.60 -10.67
CA ARG A 62 -79.85 62.06 -10.63
C ARG A 62 -79.03 61.36 -9.54
N GLU A 63 -79.63 61.16 -8.36
CA GLU A 63 -79.00 60.47 -7.24
C GLU A 63 -78.75 58.99 -7.54
N GLU A 64 -79.72 58.30 -8.16
CA GLU A 64 -79.54 56.91 -8.60
C GLU A 64 -78.42 56.78 -9.64
N LEU A 65 -78.29 57.74 -10.56
CA LEU A 65 -77.21 57.77 -11.54
C LEU A 65 -75.84 58.00 -10.87
N GLU A 66 -75.75 58.86 -9.86
CA GLU A 66 -74.50 59.09 -9.11
C GLU A 66 -74.10 57.86 -8.27
N GLN A 67 -75.05 57.20 -7.62
CA GLN A 67 -74.81 55.93 -6.92
C GLN A 67 -74.38 54.80 -7.87
N ARG A 68 -74.95 54.75 -9.08
CA ARG A 68 -74.50 53.81 -10.13
C ARG A 68 -73.05 54.09 -10.53
N ARG A 69 -72.67 55.37 -10.72
CA ARG A 69 -71.28 55.74 -11.04
C ARG A 69 -70.29 55.35 -9.95
N ARG A 70 -70.65 55.53 -8.67
CA ARG A 70 -69.80 55.10 -7.54
C ARG A 70 -69.61 53.59 -7.51
N ARG A 71 -70.70 52.82 -7.61
CA ARG A 71 -70.65 51.36 -7.69
C ARG A 71 -69.86 50.88 -8.91
N GLN A 72 -70.00 51.56 -10.06
CA GLN A 72 -69.22 51.22 -11.25
C GLN A 72 -67.72 51.40 -10.98
N LYS A 73 -67.31 52.50 -10.35
CA LYS A 73 -65.91 52.74 -10.00
C LYS A 73 -65.36 51.68 -9.04
N GLU A 74 -66.11 51.31 -8.01
CA GLU A 74 -65.74 50.22 -7.10
C GLU A 74 -65.61 48.87 -7.83
N LEU A 75 -66.52 48.57 -8.75
CA LEU A 75 -66.45 47.36 -9.58
C LEU A 75 -65.25 47.38 -10.53
N ASP A 76 -64.91 48.55 -11.10
CA ASP A 76 -63.75 48.72 -11.98
C ASP A 76 -62.43 48.54 -11.19
N GLU A 77 -62.36 49.04 -9.95
CA GLU A 77 -61.21 48.84 -9.05
C GLU A 77 -61.04 47.36 -8.69
N VAL A 78 -62.12 46.68 -8.30
CA VAL A 78 -62.09 45.22 -8.03
C VAL A 78 -61.72 44.43 -9.28
N ALA A 79 -62.22 44.82 -10.46
CA ALA A 79 -61.86 44.18 -11.71
C ALA A 79 -60.37 44.33 -12.02
N ALA A 80 -59.78 45.51 -11.81
CA ALA A 80 -58.35 45.74 -11.99
C ALA A 80 -57.49 44.91 -11.01
N GLU A 81 -57.91 44.77 -9.76
CA GLU A 81 -57.24 43.89 -8.79
C GLU A 81 -57.32 42.41 -9.21
N LEU A 82 -58.49 41.97 -9.68
CA LEU A 82 -58.67 40.61 -10.20
C LEU A 82 -57.76 40.36 -11.41
N GLU A 83 -57.68 41.29 -12.36
CA GLU A 83 -56.78 41.19 -13.50
C GLU A 83 -55.32 41.06 -13.06
N GLN A 84 -54.87 41.86 -12.09
CA GLN A 84 -53.52 41.74 -11.54
C GLN A 84 -53.27 40.39 -10.88
N LEU A 85 -54.24 39.88 -10.11
CA LEU A 85 -54.16 38.56 -9.49
C LEU A 85 -54.08 37.45 -10.55
N PHE A 86 -54.88 37.54 -11.62
CA PHE A 86 -54.83 36.58 -12.72
C PHE A 86 -53.47 36.60 -13.43
N MET A 87 -52.90 37.77 -13.68
CA MET A 87 -51.58 37.88 -14.30
C MET A 87 -50.47 37.30 -13.40
N ARG A 88 -50.53 37.54 -12.09
CA ARG A 88 -49.59 36.92 -11.12
C ARG A 88 -49.76 35.41 -11.05
N TYR A 89 -50.99 34.91 -11.03
CA TYR A 89 -51.26 33.48 -11.03
C TYR A 89 -50.72 32.82 -12.30
N ALA A 90 -50.92 33.44 -13.47
CA ALA A 90 -50.36 32.95 -14.73
C ALA A 90 -48.81 32.89 -14.69
N GLN A 91 -48.15 33.90 -14.10
CA GLN A 91 -46.70 33.87 -13.92
C GLN A 91 -46.25 32.76 -12.97
N LEU A 92 -46.94 32.56 -11.85
CA LEU A 92 -46.61 31.50 -10.90
C LEU A 92 -46.71 30.10 -11.53
N VAL A 93 -47.74 29.87 -12.34
CA VAL A 93 -47.90 28.61 -13.08
C VAL A 93 -46.77 28.41 -14.11
N ALA A 94 -46.35 29.49 -14.79
CA ALA A 94 -45.21 29.43 -15.70
C ALA A 94 -43.90 29.09 -14.98
N ASP A 95 -43.66 29.71 -13.82
CA ASP A 95 -42.47 29.46 -13.00
C ASP A 95 -42.48 28.03 -12.44
N GLU A 96 -43.63 27.51 -12.02
CA GLU A 96 -43.81 26.12 -11.57
C GLU A 96 -43.37 25.13 -12.66
N ILE A 97 -43.84 25.32 -13.90
CA ILE A 97 -43.46 24.47 -15.04
C ILE A 97 -41.94 24.54 -15.30
N ILE A 98 -41.32 25.72 -15.17
CA ILE A 98 -39.87 25.88 -15.33
C ILE A 98 -39.12 25.11 -14.24
N LEU A 99 -39.56 25.22 -12.98
CA LEU A 99 -38.95 24.53 -11.85
C LEU A 99 -39.09 23.01 -11.98
N GLU A 100 -40.25 22.50 -12.36
CA GLU A 100 -40.45 21.07 -12.61
C GLU A 100 -39.50 20.54 -13.70
N ASN A 101 -39.33 21.29 -14.79
CA ASN A 101 -38.40 20.92 -15.86
C ASN A 101 -36.93 20.97 -15.42
N LEU A 102 -36.57 21.89 -14.52
CA LEU A 102 -35.23 21.94 -13.94
C LEU A 102 -34.99 20.76 -13.01
N ILE A 103 -35.94 20.47 -12.11
CA ILE A 103 -35.90 19.32 -11.20
C ILE A 103 -35.81 18.02 -11.98
N SER A 104 -36.61 17.85 -13.03
CA SER A 104 -36.59 16.64 -13.87
C SER A 104 -35.25 16.43 -14.58
N LYS A 105 -34.49 17.51 -14.82
CA LYS A 105 -33.15 17.44 -15.42
C LYS A 105 -32.05 17.19 -14.39
N THR A 106 -32.17 17.75 -13.18
CA THR A 106 -31.13 17.67 -12.14
C THR A 106 -31.22 16.40 -11.30
N ASP A 107 -32.43 15.91 -11.01
CA ASP A 107 -32.65 14.67 -10.24
C ASP A 107 -31.89 13.44 -10.80
N PRO A 108 -31.92 13.14 -12.11
CA PRO A 108 -31.13 12.02 -12.64
C PRO A 108 -29.62 12.25 -12.54
N GLN A 109 -29.16 13.50 -12.62
CA GLN A 109 -27.73 13.82 -12.46
C GLN A 109 -27.29 13.62 -11.01
N LEU A 110 -28.12 14.02 -10.04
CA LEU A 110 -27.87 13.80 -8.62
C LEU A 110 -27.80 12.30 -8.31
N LYS A 111 -28.79 11.52 -8.76
CA LYS A 111 -28.80 10.05 -8.61
C LYS A 111 -27.59 9.38 -9.25
N GLN A 112 -27.16 9.86 -10.42
CA GLN A 112 -25.94 9.34 -11.05
C GLN A 112 -24.69 9.67 -10.23
N MET A 113 -24.63 10.85 -9.61
CA MET A 113 -23.51 11.25 -8.78
C MET A 113 -23.47 10.47 -7.47
N GLU A 114 -24.61 10.25 -6.82
CA GLU A 114 -24.75 9.39 -5.64
C GLU A 114 -24.26 7.96 -5.95
N ALA A 115 -24.71 7.36 -7.06
CA ALA A 115 -24.25 6.03 -7.45
C ALA A 115 -22.73 5.96 -7.71
N LYS A 116 -22.13 7.03 -8.25
CA LYS A 116 -20.66 7.11 -8.43
C LYS A 116 -19.93 7.21 -7.10
N LEU A 117 -20.46 7.98 -6.14
CA LEU A 117 -19.89 8.08 -4.80
C LEU A 117 -19.93 6.74 -4.09
N ASP A 118 -21.07 6.03 -4.12
CA ASP A 118 -21.20 4.68 -3.56
C ASP A 118 -20.19 3.70 -4.17
N GLN A 119 -19.98 3.76 -5.49
CA GLN A 119 -18.99 2.94 -6.16
C GLN A 119 -17.57 3.26 -5.68
N ILE A 120 -17.21 4.54 -5.59
CA ILE A 120 -15.89 4.98 -5.14
C ILE A 120 -15.66 4.53 -3.69
N GLU A 121 -16.64 4.70 -2.80
CA GLU A 121 -16.54 4.26 -1.42
C GLU A 121 -16.32 2.75 -1.32
N ALA A 122 -17.06 1.96 -2.10
CA ALA A 122 -16.89 0.52 -2.15
C ALA A 122 -15.50 0.12 -2.67
N GLU A 123 -14.98 0.81 -3.69
CA GLU A 123 -13.63 0.58 -4.21
C GLU A 123 -12.54 0.96 -3.21
N GLN A 124 -12.68 2.10 -2.53
CA GLN A 124 -11.73 2.54 -1.51
C GLN A 124 -11.69 1.56 -0.34
N LYS A 125 -12.84 1.10 0.14
CA LYS A 125 -12.92 0.09 1.20
C LYS A 125 -12.23 -1.21 0.83
N LYS A 126 -12.37 -1.66 -0.43
CA LYS A 126 -11.62 -2.83 -0.94
C LYS A 126 -10.12 -2.58 -0.98
N ARG A 127 -9.69 -1.40 -1.42
CA ARG A 127 -8.27 -1.02 -1.44
C ARG A 127 -7.67 -0.96 -0.04
N GLU A 128 -8.36 -0.38 0.93
CA GLU A 128 -7.95 -0.33 2.32
C GLU A 128 -7.77 -1.73 2.92
N GLN A 129 -8.70 -2.64 2.62
CA GLN A 129 -8.59 -4.05 3.05
C GLN A 129 -7.38 -4.73 2.42
N ALA A 130 -7.20 -4.59 1.11
CA ALA A 130 -6.06 -5.18 0.39
C ALA A 130 -4.72 -4.65 0.93
N VAL A 131 -4.61 -3.32 1.13
CA VAL A 131 -3.42 -2.68 1.71
C VAL A 131 -3.19 -3.16 3.15
N GLY A 132 -4.26 -3.30 3.95
CA GLY A 132 -4.15 -3.83 5.31
C GLY A 132 -3.66 -5.28 5.37
N GLU A 133 -4.06 -6.12 4.42
CA GLU A 133 -3.55 -7.49 4.28
C GLU A 133 -2.09 -7.52 3.82
N GLU A 134 -1.73 -6.69 2.85
CA GLU A 134 -0.34 -6.55 2.38
C GLU A 134 0.57 -6.05 3.49
N LEU A 135 0.13 -5.07 4.29
CA LEU A 135 0.88 -4.54 5.42
C LEU A 135 1.17 -5.64 6.44
N LYS A 136 0.18 -6.46 6.80
CA LYS A 136 0.36 -7.60 7.72
C LYS A 136 1.36 -8.62 7.18
N ARG A 137 1.29 -8.93 5.88
CA ARG A 137 2.26 -9.82 5.23
C ARG A 137 3.67 -9.23 5.28
N LEU A 138 3.80 -7.94 4.99
CA LEU A 138 5.08 -7.24 5.03
C LEU A 138 5.65 -7.19 6.45
N GLU A 139 4.83 -6.90 7.46
CA GLU A 139 5.24 -6.93 8.88
C GLU A 139 5.79 -8.29 9.30
N SER A 140 5.10 -9.38 8.91
CA SER A 140 5.60 -10.73 9.17
C SER A 140 6.93 -10.99 8.48
N SER A 141 7.06 -10.62 7.20
CA SER A 141 8.30 -10.79 6.44
C SER A 141 9.46 -9.97 7.02
N VAL A 142 9.21 -8.72 7.44
CA VAL A 142 10.22 -7.87 8.08
C VAL A 142 10.65 -8.47 9.42
N SER A 143 9.72 -9.04 10.19
CA SER A 143 10.03 -9.75 11.43
C SER A 143 10.96 -10.96 11.17
N ASP A 144 10.65 -11.76 10.16
CA ASP A 144 11.45 -12.93 9.79
C ASP A 144 12.85 -12.54 9.33
N VAL A 145 12.96 -11.54 8.43
CA VAL A 145 14.25 -11.02 7.97
C VAL A 145 15.08 -10.47 9.13
N LYS A 146 14.45 -9.79 10.10
CA LYS A 146 15.12 -9.28 11.29
C LYS A 146 15.66 -10.42 12.16
N ALA A 147 14.90 -11.52 12.30
CA ALA A 147 15.34 -12.70 13.03
C ALA A 147 16.54 -13.37 12.34
N ASP A 148 16.48 -13.53 11.02
CA ASP A 148 17.56 -14.09 10.20
C ASP A 148 18.83 -13.24 10.27
N LEU A 149 18.70 -11.92 10.16
CA LEU A 149 19.82 -10.99 10.32
C LEU A 149 20.43 -11.08 11.73
N GLY A 150 19.60 -11.25 12.76
CA GLY A 150 20.05 -11.47 14.12
C GLY A 150 20.84 -12.76 14.29
N ALA A 151 20.39 -13.86 13.68
CA ALA A 151 21.07 -15.14 13.68
C ALA A 151 22.41 -15.08 12.92
N TYR A 152 22.39 -14.51 11.71
CA TYR A 152 23.59 -14.31 10.89
C TYR A 152 24.63 -13.47 11.62
N ARG A 153 24.23 -12.36 12.26
CA ARG A 153 25.14 -11.52 13.03
C ARG A 153 25.78 -12.29 14.19
N LYS A 154 25.01 -13.05 14.96
CA LYS A 154 25.54 -13.88 16.06
C LYS A 154 26.54 -14.92 15.56
N GLU A 155 26.25 -15.55 14.43
CA GLU A 155 27.17 -16.50 13.80
C GLU A 155 28.47 -15.83 13.36
N GLN A 156 28.39 -14.67 12.72
CA GLN A 156 29.57 -13.91 12.30
C GLN A 156 30.40 -13.45 13.51
N GLU A 157 29.75 -12.97 14.57
CA GLU A 157 30.41 -12.59 15.82
C GLU A 157 31.12 -13.79 16.48
N ALA A 158 30.50 -14.97 16.47
CA ALA A 158 31.11 -16.20 16.98
C ALA A 158 32.34 -16.64 16.17
N ARG A 159 32.38 -16.31 14.87
CA ARG A 159 33.52 -16.56 13.99
C ARG A 159 34.56 -15.43 14.01
N LEU A 160 34.37 -14.36 14.79
CA LEU A 160 35.32 -13.26 14.86
C LEU A 160 36.59 -13.68 15.62
N PHE A 161 37.76 -13.47 15.02
CA PHE A 161 39.03 -13.72 15.70
C PHE A 161 39.34 -12.59 16.70
N ARG A 162 39.63 -12.97 17.95
CA ARG A 162 40.11 -12.05 18.99
C ARG A 162 41.55 -12.42 19.38
N PRO A 163 42.52 -11.49 19.28
CA PRO A 163 43.90 -11.76 19.69
C PRO A 163 44.06 -12.21 21.15
N GLY A 164 43.12 -11.81 22.02
CA GLY A 164 43.06 -12.27 23.41
C GLY A 164 42.85 -13.78 23.55
N ASP A 165 42.06 -14.41 22.67
CA ASP A 165 41.78 -15.85 22.74
C ASP A 165 43.02 -16.70 22.43
N TYR A 166 43.81 -16.27 21.45
CA TYR A 166 45.10 -16.88 21.15
C TYR A 166 46.10 -16.72 22.31
N ARG A 167 46.21 -15.50 22.87
CA ARG A 167 47.07 -15.25 24.04
C ARG A 167 46.66 -16.09 25.25
N LYS A 168 45.36 -16.25 25.48
CA LYS A 168 44.81 -17.13 26.52
C LYS A 168 45.22 -18.59 26.30
N ALA A 169 45.16 -19.10 25.06
CA ALA A 169 45.59 -20.46 24.75
C ALA A 169 47.07 -20.70 25.08
N ILE A 170 47.94 -19.72 24.78
CA ILE A 170 49.37 -19.77 25.14
C ILE A 170 49.55 -19.74 26.66
N LEU A 171 48.84 -18.86 27.37
CA LEU A 171 48.94 -18.76 28.83
C LEU A 171 48.55 -20.08 29.51
N LEU A 172 47.45 -20.69 29.07
CA LEU A 172 47.01 -22.01 29.56
C LEU A 172 48.09 -23.09 29.35
N PHE A 173 48.77 -23.07 28.20
CA PHE A 173 49.89 -23.99 27.94
C PHE A 173 51.06 -23.76 28.91
N ARG A 174 51.43 -22.49 29.13
CA ARG A 174 52.51 -22.11 30.07
C ARG A 174 52.18 -22.53 31.50
N ASN A 175 50.91 -22.44 31.89
CA ASN A 175 50.39 -22.86 33.18
C ASN A 175 50.17 -24.38 33.28
N ARG A 176 50.65 -25.17 32.30
CA ARG A 176 50.50 -26.64 32.23
C ARG A 176 49.05 -27.14 32.15
N GLN A 177 48.10 -26.26 31.87
CA GLN A 177 46.67 -26.58 31.69
C GLN A 177 46.41 -27.04 30.25
N TYR A 178 47.02 -28.17 29.86
CA TYR A 178 47.10 -28.57 28.45
C TYR A 178 45.74 -28.87 27.81
N SER A 179 44.83 -29.53 28.51
CA SER A 179 43.48 -29.83 27.99
C SER A 179 42.68 -28.55 27.72
N GLN A 180 42.78 -27.55 28.61
CA GLN A 180 42.12 -26.25 28.44
C GLN A 180 42.78 -25.45 27.32
N SER A 181 44.11 -25.48 27.22
CA SER A 181 44.85 -24.84 26.10
C SER A 181 44.44 -25.43 24.75
N ILE A 182 44.30 -26.75 24.64
CA ILE A 182 43.79 -27.42 23.44
C ILE A 182 42.38 -26.93 23.09
N ALA A 183 41.47 -26.90 24.07
CA ALA A 183 40.11 -26.42 23.85
C ALA A 183 40.12 -24.98 23.32
N GLN A 184 41.00 -24.13 23.85
CA GLN A 184 41.09 -22.74 23.43
C GLN A 184 41.73 -22.56 22.05
N PHE A 185 42.80 -23.28 21.72
CA PHE A 185 43.35 -23.29 20.35
C PHE A 185 42.33 -23.80 19.33
N ASN A 186 41.55 -24.83 19.66
CA ASN A 186 40.49 -25.33 18.78
C ASN A 186 39.37 -24.31 18.56
N ARG A 187 39.05 -23.47 19.56
CA ARG A 187 38.12 -22.35 19.37
C ARG A 187 38.69 -21.32 18.41
N VAL A 188 39.95 -20.94 18.58
CA VAL A 188 40.63 -20.00 17.67
C VAL A 188 40.63 -20.52 16.23
N LEU A 189 40.86 -21.83 16.00
CA LEU A 189 40.79 -22.42 14.65
C LEU A 189 39.41 -22.34 13.97
N LYS A 190 38.33 -22.13 14.73
CA LYS A 190 36.98 -21.97 14.18
C LYS A 190 36.63 -20.52 13.84
N THR A 191 37.54 -19.58 14.10
CA THR A 191 37.37 -18.15 13.80
C THR A 191 38.06 -17.73 12.50
N HIS A 192 37.80 -16.52 12.03
CA HIS A 192 38.51 -15.87 10.93
C HIS A 192 39.89 -15.37 11.38
N TYR A 193 40.75 -16.29 11.80
CA TYR A 193 42.10 -15.97 12.25
C TYR A 193 43.03 -15.61 11.07
N PRO A 194 44.06 -14.76 11.27
CA PRO A 194 45.00 -14.40 10.21
C PRO A 194 45.73 -15.63 9.66
N ALA A 195 45.85 -15.76 8.33
CA ALA A 195 46.50 -16.90 7.69
C ALA A 195 47.92 -17.20 8.23
N PRO A 196 48.79 -16.20 8.51
CA PRO A 196 50.11 -16.44 9.10
C PRO A 196 50.09 -16.98 10.54
N LEU A 197 48.95 -16.99 11.23
CA LEU A 197 48.83 -17.52 12.58
C LEU A 197 48.58 -19.04 12.60
N LYS A 198 48.27 -19.63 11.44
CA LYS A 198 47.84 -21.03 11.33
C LYS A 198 48.88 -22.03 11.83
N ASP A 199 50.12 -21.88 11.40
CA ASP A 199 51.23 -22.74 11.77
C ASP A 199 51.55 -22.65 13.27
N ASN A 200 51.47 -21.45 13.85
CA ASN A 200 51.59 -21.20 15.28
C ASN A 200 50.50 -21.92 16.09
N ILE A 201 49.24 -21.83 15.66
CA ILE A 201 48.13 -22.52 16.33
C ILE A 201 48.29 -24.04 16.24
N LEU A 202 48.62 -24.56 15.05
CA LEU A 202 48.87 -25.99 14.85
C LEU A 202 50.04 -26.49 15.70
N PHE A 203 51.12 -25.71 15.79
CA PHE A 203 52.28 -26.05 16.60
C PHE A 203 51.94 -26.01 18.10
N GLY A 204 51.13 -25.05 18.53
CA GLY A 204 50.59 -24.98 19.89
C GLY A 204 49.75 -26.21 20.26
N LEU A 205 48.85 -26.65 19.36
CA LEU A 205 48.08 -27.89 19.53
C LEU A 205 48.99 -29.11 19.60
N ALA A 206 49.95 -29.22 18.67
CA ALA A 206 50.90 -30.32 18.66
C ALA A 206 51.69 -30.38 19.98
N SER A 207 52.16 -29.23 20.47
CA SER A 207 52.93 -29.09 21.71
C SER A 207 52.11 -29.53 22.92
N ASN A 208 50.84 -29.12 23.00
CA ASN A 208 49.93 -29.57 24.05
C ASN A 208 49.72 -31.09 24.02
N TYR A 209 49.42 -31.65 22.84
CA TYR A 209 49.23 -33.11 22.71
C TYR A 209 50.50 -33.89 23.04
N PHE A 210 51.68 -33.37 22.70
CA PHE A 210 52.95 -33.95 23.10
C PHE A 210 53.12 -33.95 24.61
N LYS A 211 52.80 -32.85 25.30
CA LYS A 211 52.86 -32.78 26.78
C LYS A 211 51.89 -33.74 27.45
N LEU A 212 50.75 -34.02 26.82
CA LEU A 212 49.80 -35.04 27.24
C LEU A 212 50.17 -36.47 26.80
N LYS A 213 51.37 -36.68 26.22
CA LYS A 213 51.83 -37.96 25.64
C LYS A 213 50.92 -38.54 24.56
N GLN A 214 50.01 -37.74 23.99
CA GLN A 214 49.13 -38.10 22.88
C GLN A 214 49.87 -37.92 21.54
N TYR A 215 50.96 -38.67 21.35
CA TYR A 215 51.90 -38.51 20.24
C TYR A 215 51.24 -38.65 18.87
N GLY A 216 50.29 -39.57 18.71
CA GLY A 216 49.56 -39.73 17.45
C GLY A 216 48.78 -38.47 17.03
N ARG A 217 48.14 -37.77 17.98
CA ARG A 217 47.44 -36.51 17.70
C ARG A 217 48.43 -35.37 17.41
N SER A 218 49.51 -35.32 18.17
CA SER A 218 50.60 -34.36 17.97
C SER A 218 51.16 -34.44 16.54
N LEU A 219 51.49 -35.66 16.08
CA LEU A 219 51.99 -35.92 14.73
C LEU A 219 51.02 -35.50 13.63
N ARG A 220 49.70 -35.62 13.82
CA ARG A 220 48.72 -35.15 12.82
C ARG A 220 48.78 -33.65 12.59
N HIS A 221 48.89 -32.86 13.66
CA HIS A 221 49.04 -31.41 13.56
C HIS A 221 50.40 -31.03 12.95
N LEU A 222 51.50 -31.67 13.39
CA LEU A 222 52.83 -31.44 12.85
C LEU A 222 52.88 -31.77 11.35
N LYS A 223 52.34 -32.91 10.92
CA LYS A 223 52.27 -33.31 9.50
C LYS A 223 51.63 -32.21 8.64
N THR A 224 50.57 -31.57 9.14
CA THR A 224 49.90 -30.47 8.44
C THR A 224 50.85 -29.28 8.24
N ILE A 225 51.64 -28.92 9.25
CA ILE A 225 52.67 -27.87 9.15
C ILE A 225 53.72 -28.27 8.12
N LEU A 226 54.24 -29.51 8.21
CA LEU A 226 55.33 -29.98 7.34
C LEU A 226 54.94 -30.02 5.86
N GLN A 227 53.67 -30.31 5.56
CA GLN A 227 53.14 -30.38 4.20
C GLN A 227 52.72 -29.02 3.64
N LYS A 228 52.01 -28.22 4.43
CA LYS A 228 51.33 -27.00 3.94
C LYS A 228 52.07 -25.69 4.24
N HIS A 229 53.00 -25.69 5.19
CA HIS A 229 53.71 -24.49 5.65
C HIS A 229 55.23 -24.71 5.55
N ARG A 230 55.74 -24.89 4.33
CA ARG A 230 57.15 -25.27 4.05
C ARG A 230 58.20 -24.17 4.27
N ARG A 231 57.78 -22.98 4.71
CA ARG A 231 58.64 -21.81 4.90
C ARG A 231 58.32 -21.19 6.25
N GLY A 232 59.34 -20.95 7.07
CA GLY A 232 59.23 -20.32 8.40
C GLY A 232 59.72 -21.22 9.55
N ASP A 233 59.95 -20.60 10.70
CA ASP A 233 60.57 -21.23 11.89
C ASP A 233 59.79 -22.45 12.37
N LYS A 234 58.45 -22.40 12.30
CA LYS A 234 57.59 -23.51 12.73
C LYS A 234 57.78 -24.76 11.89
N TRP A 235 58.20 -24.64 10.64
CA TRP A 235 58.50 -25.81 9.81
C TRP A 235 59.72 -26.58 10.35
N LEU A 236 60.81 -25.88 10.67
CA LEU A 236 62.04 -26.48 11.20
C LEU A 236 61.82 -27.04 12.61
N VAL A 237 61.17 -26.29 13.50
CA VAL A 237 60.88 -26.75 14.86
C VAL A 237 59.89 -27.93 14.84
N SER A 238 58.97 -27.98 13.89
CA SER A 238 58.07 -29.15 13.72
C SER A 238 58.82 -30.41 13.29
N HIS A 239 59.89 -30.30 12.48
CA HIS A 239 60.75 -31.45 12.19
C HIS A 239 61.47 -31.95 13.43
N ALA A 240 62.04 -31.04 14.24
CA ALA A 240 62.71 -31.39 15.49
C ALA A 240 61.76 -32.16 16.43
N MET A 241 60.55 -31.62 16.62
CA MET A 241 59.54 -32.23 17.48
C MET A 241 59.01 -33.56 16.92
N THR A 242 58.83 -33.68 15.61
CA THR A 242 58.44 -34.94 14.95
C THR A 242 59.53 -36.00 15.13
N GLY A 243 60.80 -35.63 14.95
CA GLY A 243 61.94 -36.51 15.17
C GLY A 243 62.01 -37.01 16.60
N LEU A 244 61.85 -36.11 17.57
CA LEU A 244 61.79 -36.48 18.99
C LEU A 244 60.64 -37.45 19.28
N ILE A 245 59.45 -37.23 18.71
CA ILE A 245 58.32 -38.16 18.88
C ILE A 245 58.67 -39.55 18.31
N TYR A 246 59.28 -39.63 17.13
CA TYR A 246 59.67 -40.92 16.56
C TYR A 246 60.74 -41.63 17.38
N THR A 247 61.72 -40.90 17.92
CA THR A 247 62.70 -41.46 18.88
C THR A 247 61.99 -42.06 20.10
N ILE A 248 61.07 -41.31 20.72
CA ILE A 248 60.30 -41.79 21.90
C ILE A 248 59.46 -43.03 21.56
N ARG A 249 58.96 -43.16 20.32
CA ARG A 249 58.16 -44.29 19.86
C ARG A 249 58.97 -45.49 19.38
N GLY A 250 60.30 -45.47 19.52
CA GLY A 250 61.16 -46.56 19.03
C GLY A 250 61.19 -46.68 17.50
N GLN A 251 61.02 -45.56 16.78
CA GLN A 251 61.04 -45.49 15.32
C GLN A 251 62.26 -44.66 14.84
N PRO A 252 63.50 -45.10 15.14
CA PRO A 252 64.69 -44.28 14.97
C PRO A 252 65.00 -43.96 13.50
N ASP A 253 64.72 -44.86 12.55
CA ASP A 253 64.94 -44.59 11.12
C ASP A 253 64.11 -43.41 10.62
N GLN A 254 62.85 -43.33 11.07
CA GLN A 254 61.95 -42.22 10.76
C GLN A 254 62.43 -40.92 11.43
N ALA A 255 62.95 -41.02 12.66
CA ALA A 255 63.53 -39.90 13.38
C ALA A 255 64.77 -39.33 12.65
N VAL A 256 65.71 -40.19 12.24
CA VAL A 256 66.92 -39.78 11.51
C VAL A 256 66.55 -39.13 10.17
N LYS A 257 65.60 -39.71 9.43
CA LYS A 257 65.14 -39.17 8.14
C LYS A 257 64.53 -37.78 8.28
N ILE A 258 63.65 -37.57 9.27
CA ILE A 258 62.97 -36.29 9.45
C ILE A 258 63.94 -35.22 9.98
N LEU A 259 64.81 -35.55 10.92
CA LEU A 259 65.80 -34.61 11.47
C LEU A 259 66.85 -34.20 10.42
N GLY A 260 67.33 -35.16 9.63
CA GLY A 260 68.25 -34.88 8.52
C GLY A 260 67.64 -33.94 7.46
N THR A 261 66.32 -34.02 7.26
CA THR A 261 65.61 -33.10 6.36
C THR A 261 65.66 -31.66 6.88
N ALA A 262 65.45 -31.44 8.18
CA ALA A 262 65.55 -30.10 8.76
C ALA A 262 66.97 -29.51 8.67
N LEU A 263 68.01 -30.33 8.90
CA LEU A 263 69.40 -29.88 8.86
C LEU A 263 69.83 -29.36 7.48
N ARG A 264 69.27 -29.92 6.39
CA ARG A 264 69.54 -29.45 5.01
C ARG A 264 68.94 -28.08 4.71
N HIS A 265 67.96 -27.62 5.49
CA HIS A 265 67.27 -26.35 5.29
C HIS A 265 67.89 -25.18 6.07
N LYS A 266 69.21 -25.23 6.32
CA LYS A 266 70.00 -24.16 6.96
C LYS A 266 69.35 -23.61 8.26
N PRO A 267 69.10 -24.46 9.27
CA PRO A 267 68.63 -23.98 10.56
C PRO A 267 69.68 -23.05 11.20
N ASP A 268 69.23 -22.14 12.05
CA ASP A 268 70.10 -21.29 12.86
C ASP A 268 71.03 -22.12 13.78
N ALA A 269 72.01 -21.46 14.41
CA ALA A 269 73.02 -22.15 15.21
C ALA A 269 72.44 -22.88 16.43
N GLU A 270 71.37 -22.37 17.04
CA GLU A 270 70.75 -23.01 18.21
C GLU A 270 69.94 -24.25 17.79
N LEU A 271 69.06 -24.10 16.82
CA LEU A 271 68.23 -25.18 16.31
C LEU A 271 69.08 -26.28 15.67
N ARG A 272 70.19 -25.92 15.00
CA ARG A 272 71.15 -26.91 14.48
C ARG A 272 71.76 -27.76 15.59
N ARG A 273 72.17 -27.15 16.71
CA ARG A 273 72.68 -27.88 17.88
C ARG A 273 71.62 -28.83 18.45
N ILE A 274 70.37 -28.36 18.57
CA ILE A 274 69.24 -29.19 19.04
C ILE A 274 68.99 -30.37 18.10
N LEU A 275 68.92 -30.14 16.79
CA LEU A 275 68.70 -31.18 15.78
C LEU A 275 69.80 -32.23 15.79
N ASN A 276 71.07 -31.83 15.88
CA ASN A 276 72.20 -32.76 15.97
C ASN A 276 72.13 -33.63 17.24
N ARG A 277 71.77 -33.04 18.38
CA ARG A 277 71.57 -33.80 19.63
C ARG A 277 70.44 -34.82 19.49
N LEU A 278 69.30 -34.43 18.92
CA LEU A 278 68.18 -35.35 18.69
C LEU A 278 68.56 -36.46 17.70
N MET A 279 69.36 -36.15 16.68
CA MET A 279 69.81 -37.13 15.69
C MET A 279 70.77 -38.16 16.30
N ARG A 280 71.63 -37.75 17.23
CA ARG A 280 72.48 -38.68 17.99
C ARG A 280 71.64 -39.61 18.86
N LEU A 281 70.69 -39.06 19.63
CA LEU A 281 69.76 -39.85 20.46
C LEU A 281 68.96 -40.87 19.63
N ALA A 282 68.51 -40.48 18.44
CA ALA A 282 67.83 -41.38 17.53
C ALA A 282 68.72 -42.55 17.09
N ARG A 283 70.00 -42.31 16.78
CA ARG A 283 70.97 -43.33 16.35
C ARG A 283 71.40 -44.26 17.49
N GLU A 284 71.61 -43.74 18.69
CA GLU A 284 71.93 -44.54 19.88
C GLU A 284 70.78 -45.52 20.21
N GLY A 285 69.53 -45.11 20.00
CA GLY A 285 68.37 -46.00 20.10
C GLY A 285 68.32 -47.12 19.04
N VAL A 286 68.93 -46.93 17.87
CA VAL A 286 69.10 -48.03 16.87
C VAL A 286 70.10 -49.05 17.38
N ALA A 287 71.21 -48.58 17.94
CA ALA A 287 72.32 -49.42 18.38
C ALA A 287 71.91 -50.35 19.55
N GLY A 288 71.12 -49.85 20.52
CA GLY A 288 70.64 -50.64 21.65
C GLY A 288 69.49 -51.62 21.34
N ALA A 289 68.86 -51.54 20.17
CA ALA A 289 67.85 -52.51 19.71
C ALA A 289 68.44 -53.61 18.81
N SER A 290 69.72 -53.45 18.42
CA SER A 290 70.46 -54.35 17.54
C SER A 290 71.49 -55.21 18.30
N SER A 291 71.48 -55.13 19.63
CA SER A 291 72.33 -55.84 20.59
C SER A 291 71.45 -56.61 21.57
#